data_AF-A0A932WNT3-F1
#
_entry.id   AF-A0A932WNT3-F1
#
_cell.length_a   1.000
_cell.length_b   1.000
_cell.length_c   1.000
_cell.angle_alpha   90.00
_cell.angle_beta   90.00
_cell.angle_gamma   90.00
#
_symmetry.space_group_name_H-M   'P 1'
#
loop_
_entity.id
_entity.type
_entity.pdbx_description
1 polymer ?
#
loop_
_entity_poly.entity_id
_entity_poly.type
_entity_poly.pdbx_seq_one_letter_code
_entity_poly.pdbx_strand_id
1 'polypeptide(L)'
;MRHGMLLSIALLLVTASAAPGTEPIVIPPGYLRVEAQPATTRAGRPIVEGYVHNLRGHGVIRLRLAIEQLDAAGQVVGSEPFWIPGELAPFDRAYFSASVPVAGATYRVLIVSATWVKGGGA
;
A
#
# COMPACT_ATOMS: atom_id res chain seq x y z
N MET A 1 5.54 17.63 55.10
CA MET A 1 4.25 17.37 54.43
C MET A 1 4.13 18.33 53.22
N ARG A 2 4.92 18.16 52.16
CA ARG A 2 4.54 17.68 50.80
C ARG A 2 3.07 17.86 50.40
N HIS A 3 2.73 18.93 49.68
CA HIS A 3 1.70 19.02 48.61
C HIS A 3 2.04 20.30 47.81
N GLY A 4 2.25 20.38 46.50
CA GLY A 4 2.05 19.52 45.36
C GLY A 4 1.85 20.48 44.17
N MET A 5 2.89 20.72 43.37
CA MET A 5 2.88 21.65 42.24
C MET A 5 2.03 21.05 41.10
N LEU A 6 0.86 21.64 40.84
CA LEU A 6 -0.04 21.22 39.77
C LEU A 6 0.44 21.78 38.42
N LEU A 7 0.98 20.90 37.58
CA LEU A 7 1.34 21.17 36.19
C LEU A 7 0.05 21.17 35.35
N SER A 8 -0.32 22.33 34.79
CA SER A 8 -1.47 22.45 33.88
C SER A 8 -1.04 22.07 32.47
N ILE A 9 -1.57 20.97 31.94
CA ILE A 9 -1.39 20.57 30.54
C ILE A 9 -2.54 21.19 29.73
N ALA A 10 -2.20 22.15 28.87
CA ALA A 10 -3.13 22.70 27.89
C ALA A 10 -3.26 21.73 26.71
N LEU A 11 -4.44 21.13 26.54
CA LEU A 11 -4.78 20.27 25.42
C LEU A 11 -5.15 21.15 24.21
N LEU A 12 -4.28 21.22 23.20
CA LEU A 12 -4.58 21.87 21.93
C LEU A 12 -5.46 20.93 21.09
N LEU A 13 -6.71 21.33 20.85
CA LEU A 13 -7.64 20.60 19.99
C LEU A 13 -7.33 20.94 18.52
N VAL A 14 -6.62 20.06 17.82
CA VAL A 14 -6.46 20.17 16.36
C VAL A 14 -7.75 19.69 15.70
N THR A 15 -8.50 20.61 15.10
CA THR A 15 -9.63 20.27 14.24
C THR A 15 -9.10 19.85 12.87
N ALA A 16 -9.09 18.54 12.59
CA ALA A 16 -8.84 18.03 11.25
C ALA A 16 -10.08 18.28 10.37
N SER A 17 -9.95 19.15 9.37
CA SER A 17 -10.96 19.28 8.33
C SER A 17 -10.91 18.04 7.44
N ALA A 18 -11.92 17.17 7.54
CA ALA A 18 -12.07 16.05 6.62
C ALA A 18 -12.41 16.60 5.22
N ALA A 19 -11.45 16.55 4.29
CA ALA A 19 -11.76 16.59 2.87
C ALA A 19 -12.74 15.43 2.56
N PRO A 20 -13.68 15.57 1.60
CA PRO A 20 -14.57 14.48 1.22
C PRO A 20 -13.73 13.27 0.83
N GLY A 21 -13.68 12.29 1.73
CA GLY A 21 -12.73 11.20 1.69
C GLY A 21 -13.22 10.14 0.72
N THR A 22 -12.36 9.76 -0.23
CA THR A 22 -12.38 8.40 -0.77
C THR A 22 -12.31 7.47 0.43
N GLU A 23 -13.40 6.76 0.74
CA GLU A 23 -13.38 5.76 1.81
C GLU A 23 -12.27 4.75 1.50
N PRO A 24 -11.34 4.48 2.43
CA PRO A 24 -10.35 3.44 2.24
C PRO A 24 -11.07 2.11 2.00
N ILE A 25 -10.87 1.51 0.83
CA ILE A 25 -11.34 0.14 0.60
C ILE A 25 -10.51 -0.77 1.50
N VAL A 26 -11.11 -1.24 2.59
CA VAL A 26 -10.47 -2.21 3.47
C VAL A 26 -10.48 -3.56 2.77
N ILE A 27 -9.32 -4.00 2.28
CA ILE A 27 -9.15 -5.36 1.80
C ILE A 27 -8.98 -6.28 3.02
N PRO A 28 -9.84 -7.29 3.20
CA PRO A 28 -9.69 -8.20 4.33
C PRO A 28 -8.32 -8.89 4.30
N PRO A 29 -7.67 -9.06 5.46
CA PRO A 29 -6.40 -9.77 5.52
C PRO A 29 -6.52 -11.16 4.90
N GLY A 30 -5.56 -11.52 4.04
CA GLY A 30 -5.50 -12.84 3.41
C GLY A 30 -6.26 -13.00 2.08
N TYR A 31 -6.87 -11.94 1.52
CA TYR A 31 -7.54 -12.05 0.21
C TYR A 31 -6.56 -11.82 -0.95
N LEU A 32 -5.70 -10.84 -0.78
CA LEU A 32 -4.60 -10.55 -1.68
C LEU A 32 -3.30 -10.59 -0.87
N ARG A 33 -2.24 -11.11 -1.46
CA ARG A 33 -0.88 -11.08 -0.89
C ARG A 33 0.06 -10.43 -1.88
N VAL A 34 0.93 -9.56 -1.39
CA VAL A 34 1.99 -8.95 -2.20
C VAL A 34 3.34 -9.49 -1.74
N GLU A 35 4.14 -9.95 -2.69
CA GLU A 35 5.55 -10.27 -2.52
C GLU A 35 6.33 -9.26 -3.37
N ALA A 36 7.36 -8.65 -2.81
CA ALA A 36 8.11 -7.59 -3.47
C ALA A 36 9.57 -7.59 -3.05
N GLN A 37 10.45 -7.22 -3.97
CA GLN A 37 11.87 -7.02 -3.70
C GLN A 37 12.42 -5.82 -4.47
N PRO A 38 13.43 -5.11 -3.92
CA PRO A 38 14.21 -4.16 -4.70
C PRO A 38 14.97 -4.88 -5.81
N ALA A 39 15.00 -4.28 -7.00
CA ALA A 39 15.77 -4.77 -8.13
C ALA A 39 16.29 -3.59 -8.95
N THR A 40 16.95 -3.90 -10.06
CA THR A 40 17.51 -2.90 -10.98
C THR A 40 17.22 -3.31 -12.41
N THR A 41 16.79 -2.36 -13.23
CA THR A 41 16.67 -2.60 -14.68
C THR A 41 18.04 -2.92 -15.30
N ARG A 42 18.04 -3.47 -16.52
CA ARG A 42 19.28 -3.68 -17.29
C ARG A 42 20.13 -2.40 -17.45
N ALA A 43 19.49 -1.23 -17.47
CA ALA A 43 20.15 0.07 -17.58
C ALA A 43 20.63 0.65 -16.24
N GLY A 44 20.56 -0.10 -15.14
CA GLY A 44 21.03 0.35 -13.83
C GLY A 44 20.02 1.20 -13.04
N ARG A 45 18.79 1.41 -13.55
CA ARG A 45 17.77 2.18 -12.82
C ARG A 45 17.10 1.35 -11.73
N PRO A 46 16.92 1.89 -10.52
CA PRO A 46 16.28 1.16 -9.42
C PRO A 46 14.79 0.96 -9.69
N ILE A 47 14.31 -0.23 -9.35
CA ILE A 47 12.92 -0.66 -9.46
C ILE A 47 12.51 -1.45 -8.22
N VAL A 48 11.22 -1.59 -8.01
CA VAL A 48 10.65 -2.63 -7.16
C VAL A 48 9.82 -3.55 -8.05
N GLU A 49 10.07 -4.85 -7.93
CA GLU A 49 9.35 -5.87 -8.68
C GLU A 49 8.80 -6.96 -7.76
N GLY A 50 7.83 -7.70 -8.25
CA GLY A 50 7.22 -8.75 -7.47
C GLY A 50 5.92 -9.27 -8.04
N TYR A 51 5.12 -9.89 -7.17
CA TYR A 51 3.85 -10.49 -7.52
C TYR A 51 2.76 -10.04 -6.56
N VAL A 52 1.57 -9.83 -7.10
CA VAL A 52 0.33 -9.80 -6.32
C VAL A 52 -0.45 -11.08 -6.58
N HIS A 53 -0.74 -11.80 -5.51
CA HIS A 53 -1.46 -13.07 -5.51
C HIS A 53 -2.91 -12.84 -5.15
N ASN A 54 -3.80 -13.42 -5.92
CA ASN A 54 -5.20 -13.57 -5.56
C ASN A 54 -5.40 -14.89 -4.83
N LEU A 55 -5.84 -14.84 -3.58
CA LEU A 55 -6.04 -16.02 -2.75
C LEU A 55 -7.51 -16.46 -2.74
N ARG A 56 -8.34 -15.90 -3.62
CA ARG A 56 -9.79 -16.09 -3.65
C ARG A 56 -10.25 -16.71 -4.96
N GLY A 57 -11.42 -17.35 -4.89
CA GLY A 57 -12.14 -17.93 -6.03
C GLY A 57 -12.85 -16.91 -6.94
N HIS A 58 -12.57 -15.61 -6.79
CA HIS A 58 -13.17 -14.54 -7.60
C HIS A 58 -12.06 -13.72 -8.24
N GLY A 59 -12.25 -13.27 -9.47
CA GLY A 59 -11.31 -12.38 -10.15
C GLY A 59 -11.26 -10.99 -9.51
N VAL A 60 -10.16 -10.27 -9.75
CA VAL A 60 -9.98 -8.88 -9.32
C VAL A 60 -9.63 -8.01 -10.51
N ILE A 61 -10.35 -6.90 -10.67
CA ILE A 61 -10.06 -5.85 -11.64
C ILE A 61 -9.78 -4.52 -10.93
N ARG A 62 -9.27 -3.54 -11.67
CA ARG A 62 -8.94 -2.20 -11.14
C ARG A 62 -8.08 -2.32 -9.87
N LEU A 63 -7.08 -3.20 -9.93
CA LEU A 63 -6.15 -3.40 -8.84
C LEU A 63 -5.09 -2.30 -8.89
N ARG A 64 -4.98 -1.55 -7.80
CA ARG A 64 -3.99 -0.48 -7.63
C ARG A 64 -3.07 -0.81 -6.48
N LEU A 65 -1.77 -0.78 -6.75
CA LEU A 65 -0.72 -0.88 -5.74
C LEU A 65 -0.08 0.49 -5.51
N ALA A 66 0.61 0.67 -4.40
CA ALA A 66 1.53 1.78 -4.17
C ALA A 66 2.86 1.23 -3.64
N ILE A 67 3.95 1.84 -4.09
CA ILE A 67 5.26 1.63 -3.48
C ILE A 67 5.54 2.83 -2.57
N GLU A 68 5.60 2.56 -1.28
CA GLU A 68 6.06 3.51 -0.30
C GLU A 68 7.58 3.40 -0.14
N GLN A 69 8.24 4.55 -0.22
CA GLN A 69 9.64 4.71 0.08
C GLN A 69 9.80 5.08 1.55
N LEU A 70 10.63 4.34 2.27
CA LEU A 70 10.89 4.51 3.69
C LEU A 70 12.31 5.04 3.89
N ASP A 71 12.46 6.04 4.75
CA ASP A 71 13.77 6.49 5.23
C ASP A 71 14.37 5.52 6.28
N ALA A 72 15.54 5.86 6.80
CA ALA A 72 16.24 5.04 7.81
C ALA A 72 15.48 4.94 9.15
N ALA A 73 14.55 5.86 9.43
CA ALA A 73 13.69 5.83 10.60
C ALA A 73 12.35 5.10 10.33
N GLY A 74 12.18 4.54 9.12
CA GLY A 74 10.95 3.86 8.70
C GLY A 74 9.79 4.81 8.40
N GLN A 75 10.06 6.11 8.21
CA GLN A 75 9.03 7.08 7.83
C GLN A 75 8.81 7.05 6.32
N VAL A 76 7.54 7.16 5.89
CA VAL A 76 7.19 7.23 4.47
C VAL A 76 7.59 8.61 3.93
N VAL A 77 8.56 8.63 3.01
CA VAL A 77 9.06 9.85 2.36
C VAL A 77 8.60 9.99 0.91
N GLY A 78 7.94 8.97 0.37
CA GLY A 78 7.32 8.99 -0.96
C GLY A 78 6.34 7.83 -1.12
N SER A 79 5.31 8.02 -1.94
CA SER A 79 4.32 7.00 -2.25
C SER A 79 3.68 7.33 -3.61
N GLU A 80 3.76 6.40 -4.56
CA GLU A 80 3.14 6.57 -5.87
C GLU A 80 2.28 5.36 -6.25
N PRO A 81 0.96 5.56 -6.49
CA PRO A 81 0.06 4.46 -6.78
C PRO A 81 -0.11 4.18 -8.29
N PHE A 82 0.10 2.94 -8.69
CA PHE A 82 0.06 2.46 -10.07
C PHE A 82 -0.92 1.29 -10.26
N TRP A 83 -1.38 1.11 -11.49
CA TRP A 83 -2.32 0.05 -11.85
C TRP A 83 -1.63 -1.25 -12.18
N ILE A 84 -2.23 -2.35 -11.75
CA ILE A 84 -1.96 -3.68 -12.29
C ILE A 84 -2.85 -3.88 -13.51
N PRO A 85 -2.28 -4.12 -14.71
CA PRO A 85 -3.07 -4.27 -15.92
C PRO A 85 -3.97 -5.51 -15.89
N GLY A 86 -5.18 -5.36 -16.44
CA GLY A 86 -6.09 -6.48 -16.69
C GLY A 86 -6.84 -6.98 -15.45
N GLU A 87 -7.38 -8.19 -15.60
CA GLU A 87 -7.97 -8.96 -14.51
C GLU A 87 -6.92 -9.90 -13.92
N LEU A 88 -6.84 -9.91 -12.59
CA LEU A 88 -6.15 -10.95 -11.85
C LEU A 88 -7.14 -12.08 -11.54
N ALA A 89 -6.99 -13.19 -12.27
CA ALA A 89 -7.89 -14.35 -12.18
C ALA A 89 -7.93 -14.96 -10.77
N PRO A 90 -8.98 -15.76 -10.45
CA PRO A 90 -9.05 -16.54 -9.23
C PRO A 90 -7.79 -17.38 -8.99
N PHE A 91 -7.26 -17.37 -7.76
CA PHE A 91 -6.10 -18.18 -7.36
C PHE A 91 -4.79 -17.95 -8.17
N ASP A 92 -4.72 -16.88 -8.95
CA ASP A 92 -3.58 -16.57 -9.83
C ASP A 92 -2.68 -15.45 -9.24
N ARG A 93 -1.61 -15.10 -9.95
CA ARG A 93 -0.71 -13.98 -9.62
C ARG A 93 -0.42 -13.08 -10.82
N ALA A 94 -0.31 -11.78 -10.56
CA ALA A 94 0.16 -10.81 -11.55
C ALA A 94 1.56 -10.33 -11.16
N TYR A 95 2.49 -10.36 -12.13
CA TYR A 95 3.81 -9.74 -11.99
C TYR A 95 3.69 -8.21 -12.11
N PHE A 96 4.49 -7.49 -11.34
CA PHE A 96 4.68 -6.06 -11.51
C PHE A 96 6.15 -5.67 -11.41
N SER A 97 6.49 -4.56 -12.06
CA SER A 97 7.78 -3.88 -11.97
C SER A 97 7.55 -2.38 -12.13
N ALA A 98 8.02 -1.59 -11.16
CA ALA A 98 7.83 -0.15 -11.16
C ALA A 98 9.12 0.58 -10.77
N SER A 99 9.38 1.69 -11.44
CA SER A 99 10.55 2.54 -11.16
C SER A 99 10.38 3.28 -9.85
N VAL A 100 11.50 3.46 -9.14
CA VAL A 100 11.55 4.20 -7.87
C VAL A 100 12.66 5.25 -7.95
N PRO A 101 12.53 6.38 -7.23
CA PRO A 101 13.44 7.52 -7.43
C PRO A 101 14.84 7.32 -6.84
N VAL A 102 15.03 6.48 -5.80
CA VAL A 102 16.31 6.41 -5.05
C VAL A 102 16.74 4.98 -4.74
N ALA A 103 17.86 4.52 -5.31
CA ALA A 103 18.44 3.22 -4.93
C ALA A 103 18.89 3.20 -3.46
N GLY A 104 18.60 2.13 -2.72
CA GLY A 104 19.05 1.95 -1.33
C GLY A 104 18.07 2.40 -0.22
N ALA A 105 16.91 2.96 -0.58
CA ALA A 105 15.82 3.12 0.38
C ALA A 105 15.13 1.79 0.69
N THR A 106 14.50 1.69 1.87
CA THR A 106 13.61 0.55 2.16
C THR A 106 12.26 0.80 1.50
N TYR A 107 11.62 -0.26 0.98
CA TYR A 107 10.33 -0.14 0.30
C TYR A 107 9.26 -0.99 0.97
N ARG A 108 8.02 -0.49 0.94
CA ARG A 108 6.83 -1.25 1.28
C ARG A 108 5.84 -1.17 0.12
N VAL A 109 5.28 -2.31 -0.29
CA VAL A 109 4.21 -2.33 -1.30
C VAL A 109 2.87 -2.51 -0.62
N LEU A 110 1.93 -1.62 -0.92
CA LEU A 110 0.58 -1.62 -0.40
C LEU A 110 -0.42 -1.88 -1.51
N ILE A 111 -1.54 -2.50 -1.13
CA ILE A 111 -2.71 -2.54 -2.00
C ILE A 111 -3.58 -1.33 -1.65
N VAL A 112 -3.79 -0.46 -2.62
CA VAL A 112 -4.53 0.79 -2.45
C VAL A 112 -6.02 0.58 -2.70
N SER A 113 -6.35 -0.18 -3.75
CA SER A 113 -7.73 -0.47 -4.11
C SER A 113 -7.82 -1.71 -4.98
N ALA A 114 -8.94 -2.42 -4.89
CA ALA A 114 -9.26 -3.57 -5.72
C ALA A 114 -10.78 -3.65 -5.93
N THR A 115 -11.22 -4.12 -7.09
CA THR A 115 -12.63 -4.40 -7.36
C THR A 115 -12.79 -5.89 -7.66
N TRP A 116 -13.54 -6.60 -6.82
CA TRP A 116 -13.83 -8.02 -7.04
C TRP A 116 -14.87 -8.18 -8.15
N VAL A 117 -14.59 -9.05 -9.11
CA VAL A 117 -15.57 -9.50 -10.08
C VAL A 117 -16.58 -10.37 -9.33
N LYS A 118 -17.86 -9.97 -9.29
CA LYS A 118 -18.91 -10.83 -8.72
C LYS A 118 -18.86 -12.17 -9.46
N GLY A 119 -18.62 -13.26 -8.72
CA GLY A 119 -18.84 -14.59 -9.28
C GLY A 119 -20.29 -14.67 -9.74
N GLY A 120 -20.53 -14.97 -11.01
CA GLY A 120 -21.85 -15.37 -11.46
C GLY A 120 -22.25 -16.60 -10.66
N GLY A 121 -23.22 -16.45 -9.78
CA GLY A 121 -23.86 -17.59 -9.13
C GLY A 121 -24.60 -18.39 -10.20
N ALA A 122 -24.27 -19.67 -10.30
CA ALA A 122 -25.18 -20.68 -10.80
C ALA A 122 -25.75 -21.43 -9.59
#